data_AF-A0A7Y7PLI4-F1
#
_entry.id   AF-A0A7Y7PLI4-F1
#
_cell.length_a   1.000
_cell.length_b   1.000
_cell.length_c   1.000
_cell.angle_alpha   90.00
_cell.angle_beta   90.00
_cell.angle_gamma   90.00
#
_symmetry.space_group_name_H-M   'P 1'
#
loop_
_entity.id
_entity.type
_entity.pdbx_description
1 polymer ?
#
loop_
_entity_poly.entity_id
_entity_poly.type
_entity_poly.pdbx_seq_one_letter_code
_entity_poly.pdbx_strand_id
1 'polypeptide(L)'
;MFRIRPLPLLLLLLGLVLPLLLVAQSTTGPAAANKRLFDSTVDELNFRTMETVYDKSFARAKYPVSLRATKARAEFDNYFGRDDLQKLFRNYNGVSERFKSRFGKGRTDLLEFEKQLNSLLVDRNFEFFIRVLPRDERVALVRTLQRVIKQSAAQFNASQDPAPDELAADGAAVPPAADGAAPATLRGPAAVAEDPNPQPEADLASAPAYAGPRPLDVPARHDWMDYLSLMLLIGSFLLLLYLVLSVVPALQQRLDALLPPAYADSDDEPEPEPRRPRRTASRALPEDRYEEEEES
;
A
#
# COMPACT_ATOMS: atom_id res chain seq x y z
N MET A 1 -30.95 22.51 -41.68
CA MET A 1 -29.79 22.78 -40.79
C MET A 1 -30.01 22.06 -39.47
N PHE A 2 -29.37 20.92 -39.25
CA PHE A 2 -29.51 20.16 -38.00
C PHE A 2 -28.69 20.83 -36.90
N ARG A 3 -29.36 21.45 -35.92
CA ARG A 3 -28.73 21.91 -34.67
C ARG A 3 -28.42 20.67 -33.84
N ILE A 4 -27.18 20.20 -33.92
CA ILE A 4 -26.64 19.21 -32.98
C ILE A 4 -26.71 19.87 -31.59
N ARG A 5 -27.63 19.40 -30.74
CA ARG A 5 -27.66 19.80 -29.32
C ARG A 5 -26.29 19.43 -28.72
N PRO A 6 -25.61 20.31 -27.97
CA PRO A 6 -24.29 20.02 -27.40
C PRO A 6 -24.34 19.04 -26.22
N LEU A 7 -25.53 18.76 -25.70
CA LEU A 7 -25.79 17.98 -24.49
C LEU A 7 -25.31 16.51 -24.51
N PRO A 8 -25.52 15.70 -25.58
CA PRO A 8 -24.99 14.33 -25.64
C PRO A 8 -23.46 14.29 -25.80
N LEU A 9 -22.87 15.29 -26.47
CA LEU A 9 -21.41 15.40 -26.61
C LEU A 9 -20.75 15.80 -25.28
N LEU A 10 -21.40 16.65 -24.51
CA LEU A 10 -20.96 17.05 -23.17
C LEU A 10 -21.08 15.90 -22.16
N LEU A 11 -22.17 15.11 -22.23
CA LEU A 11 -22.31 13.89 -21.41
C LEU A 11 -21.28 12.81 -21.77
N LEU A 12 -20.95 12.65 -23.06
CA LEU A 12 -19.93 11.70 -23.51
C LEU A 12 -18.53 12.15 -23.08
N LEU A 13 -18.21 13.43 -23.19
CA LEU A 13 -16.95 13.99 -22.68
C LEU A 13 -16.87 13.88 -21.15
N LEU A 14 -17.96 14.15 -20.43
CA LEU A 14 -17.99 14.01 -18.97
C LEU A 14 -17.80 12.55 -18.56
N GLY A 15 -18.45 11.60 -19.25
CA GLY A 15 -18.30 10.16 -19.03
C GLY A 15 -16.89 9.62 -19.35
N LEU A 16 -16.13 10.30 -20.22
CA LEU A 16 -14.74 9.95 -20.52
C LEU A 16 -13.75 10.59 -19.53
N VAL A 17 -14.04 11.81 -19.07
CA VAL A 17 -13.15 12.58 -18.18
C VAL A 17 -13.28 12.16 -16.72
N LEU A 18 -14.47 11.77 -16.25
CA LEU A 18 -14.70 11.31 -14.88
C LEU A 18 -13.85 10.07 -14.48
N PRO A 19 -13.78 8.99 -15.29
CA PRO A 19 -12.93 7.85 -14.96
C PRO A 19 -11.43 8.22 -15.04
N LEU A 20 -11.03 9.12 -15.95
CA LEU A 20 -9.65 9.61 -16.02
C LEU A 20 -9.26 10.41 -14.77
N LEU A 21 -10.16 11.24 -14.25
CA LEU A 21 -9.93 12.01 -13.02
C LEU A 21 -9.85 11.11 -11.78
N LEU A 22 -10.67 10.05 -11.72
CA LEU A 22 -10.62 9.05 -10.63
C LEU A 22 -9.31 8.22 -10.66
N VAL A 23 -8.83 7.85 -11.85
CA VAL A 23 -7.53 7.19 -12.02
C VAL A 23 -6.36 8.13 -11.71
N ALA A 24 -6.47 9.41 -12.06
CA ALA A 24 -5.48 10.41 -11.69
C ALA A 24 -5.40 10.56 -10.15
N GLN A 25 -6.53 10.72 -9.46
CA GLN A 25 -6.53 10.85 -7.99
C GLN A 25 -5.97 9.63 -7.26
N SER A 26 -6.16 8.42 -7.77
CA SER A 26 -5.57 7.21 -7.19
C SER A 26 -4.08 7.04 -7.49
N THR A 27 -3.56 7.66 -8.56
CA THR A 27 -2.15 7.55 -8.98
C THR A 27 -1.28 8.70 -8.45
N THR A 28 -1.86 9.86 -8.17
CA THR A 28 -1.17 11.06 -7.64
C THR A 28 -1.68 11.54 -6.28
N GLY A 29 -2.58 10.81 -5.62
CA GLY A 29 -3.01 11.13 -4.26
C GLY A 29 -1.94 10.90 -3.20
N PRO A 30 -2.05 11.55 -2.01
CA PRO A 30 -1.06 11.44 -0.93
C PRO A 30 -0.87 9.99 -0.45
N ALA A 31 -1.93 9.17 -0.46
CA ALA A 31 -1.83 7.75 -0.12
C ALA A 31 -0.93 6.94 -1.08
N ALA A 32 -0.97 7.25 -2.38
CA ALA A 32 -0.11 6.61 -3.38
C ALA A 32 1.35 7.08 -3.25
N ALA A 33 1.56 8.37 -2.95
CA ALA A 33 2.89 8.91 -2.66
C ALA A 33 3.51 8.25 -1.40
N ASN A 34 2.73 8.12 -0.33
CA ASN A 34 3.13 7.46 0.90
C ASN A 34 3.45 5.97 0.69
N LYS A 35 2.68 5.29 -0.16
CA LYS A 35 2.97 3.89 -0.54
C LYS A 35 4.29 3.78 -1.30
N ARG A 36 4.55 4.68 -2.25
CA ARG A 36 5.82 4.72 -2.98
C ARG A 36 7.00 5.01 -2.05
N LEU A 37 6.82 5.92 -1.10
CA LEU A 37 7.83 6.21 -0.06
C LEU A 37 8.11 4.98 0.81
N PHE A 38 7.06 4.24 1.19
CA PHE A 38 7.23 2.99 1.94
C PHE A 38 8.03 1.98 1.11
N ASP A 39 7.65 1.77 -0.15
CA ASP A 39 8.30 0.79 -1.02
C ASP A 39 9.76 1.13 -1.32
N SER A 40 10.07 2.41 -1.57
CA SER A 40 11.44 2.88 -1.76
C SER A 40 12.26 2.77 -0.47
N THR A 41 11.64 2.99 0.69
CA THR A 41 12.31 2.80 1.99
C THR A 41 12.62 1.33 2.23
N VAL A 42 11.69 0.41 1.98
CA VAL A 42 11.93 -1.04 2.07
C VAL A 42 13.08 -1.45 1.14
N ASP A 43 13.13 -0.88 -0.06
CA ASP A 43 14.22 -1.13 -1.01
C ASP A 43 15.58 -0.63 -0.50
N GLU A 44 15.63 0.57 0.07
CA GLU A 44 16.85 1.11 0.67
C GLU A 44 17.30 0.29 1.88
N LEU A 45 16.36 -0.10 2.76
CA LEU A 45 16.66 -0.96 3.91
C LEU A 45 17.24 -2.31 3.48
N ASN A 46 16.64 -2.94 2.46
CA ASN A 46 17.17 -4.18 1.92
C ASN A 46 18.55 -3.97 1.29
N PHE A 47 18.69 -2.95 0.42
CA PHE A 47 19.96 -2.60 -0.21
C PHE A 47 21.09 -2.43 0.81
N ARG A 48 20.89 -1.62 1.87
CA ARG A 48 21.89 -1.39 2.92
C ARG A 48 22.26 -2.64 3.69
N THR A 49 21.26 -3.49 3.94
CA THR A 49 21.47 -4.77 4.62
C THR A 49 22.33 -5.71 3.75
N MET A 50 21.98 -5.86 2.48
CA MET A 50 22.74 -6.66 1.52
C MET A 50 24.13 -6.09 1.26
N GLU A 51 24.26 -4.78 1.11
CA GLU A 51 25.52 -4.06 0.95
C GLU A 51 26.47 -4.39 2.10
N THR A 52 25.99 -4.26 3.33
CA THR A 52 26.81 -4.54 4.53
C THR A 52 27.21 -6.00 4.62
N VAL A 53 26.29 -6.95 4.40
CA VAL A 53 26.60 -8.38 4.46
C VAL A 53 27.55 -8.79 3.33
N TYR A 54 27.37 -8.25 2.13
CA TYR A 54 28.20 -8.56 0.97
C TYR A 54 29.62 -8.02 1.14
N ASP A 55 29.75 -6.74 1.49
CA ASP A 55 31.04 -6.08 1.69
C ASP A 55 31.87 -6.73 2.80
N LYS A 56 31.21 -7.35 3.78
CA LYS A 56 31.87 -8.10 4.85
C LYS A 56 32.19 -9.54 4.45
N SER A 57 31.40 -10.12 3.55
CA SER A 57 31.65 -11.47 3.00
C SER A 57 32.76 -11.47 1.96
N PHE A 58 32.94 -10.37 1.23
CA PHE A 58 33.93 -10.23 0.16
C PHE A 58 34.84 -9.02 0.39
N ALA A 59 36.09 -9.27 0.81
CA ALA A 59 37.03 -8.18 1.11
C ALA A 59 37.47 -7.35 -0.11
N ARG A 60 37.40 -7.93 -1.33
CA ARG A 60 37.92 -7.32 -2.57
C ARG A 60 36.85 -6.81 -3.53
N ALA A 61 35.58 -7.08 -3.23
CA ALA A 61 34.45 -6.70 -4.05
C ALA A 61 33.48 -5.86 -3.25
N LYS A 62 32.78 -4.96 -3.94
CA LYS A 62 31.80 -4.07 -3.34
C LYS A 62 30.43 -4.34 -3.91
N TYR A 63 29.42 -4.24 -3.06
CA TYR A 63 28.04 -4.36 -3.52
C TYR A 63 27.69 -3.14 -4.39
N PRO A 64 27.33 -3.31 -5.68
CA PRO A 64 27.11 -2.18 -6.56
C PRO A 64 25.91 -1.32 -6.14
N VAL A 65 26.09 0.01 -6.13
CA VAL A 65 25.03 0.97 -5.76
C VAL A 65 23.85 0.96 -6.75
N SER A 66 24.05 0.47 -7.97
CA SER A 66 22.97 0.27 -8.96
C SER A 66 21.94 -0.77 -8.52
N LEU A 67 22.24 -1.60 -7.51
CA LEU A 67 21.37 -2.67 -7.01
C LEU A 67 20.36 -2.18 -5.96
N ARG A 68 20.00 -0.90 -5.95
CA ARG A 68 18.96 -0.40 -5.03
C ARG A 68 17.58 -0.95 -5.34
N ALA A 69 17.27 -1.21 -6.61
CA ALA A 69 16.00 -1.80 -7.01
C ALA A 69 16.01 -3.33 -6.84
N THR A 70 14.90 -3.92 -6.40
CA THR A 70 14.76 -5.37 -6.23
C THR A 70 15.05 -6.16 -7.48
N LYS A 71 14.59 -5.69 -8.65
CA LYS A 71 14.83 -6.37 -9.93
C LYS A 71 16.33 -6.46 -10.22
N ALA A 72 17.06 -5.37 -10.01
CA ALA A 72 18.50 -5.35 -10.18
C ALA A 72 19.21 -6.32 -9.21
N ARG A 73 18.77 -6.42 -7.95
CA ARG A 73 19.31 -7.41 -6.98
C ARG A 73 19.03 -8.85 -7.39
N ALA A 74 17.91 -9.11 -8.06
CA ALA A 74 17.55 -10.45 -8.51
C ALA A 74 18.42 -10.94 -9.68
N GLU A 75 18.86 -10.01 -10.54
CA GLU A 75 19.74 -10.26 -11.69
C GLU A 75 21.23 -10.27 -11.31
N PHE A 76 21.57 -9.87 -10.08
CA PHE A 76 22.95 -9.86 -9.62
C PHE A 76 23.45 -11.28 -9.30
N ASP A 77 24.54 -11.68 -9.97
CA ASP A 77 25.10 -13.04 -9.88
C ASP A 77 26.58 -13.10 -9.49
N ASN A 78 27.23 -11.96 -9.20
CA ASN A 78 28.64 -11.95 -8.85
C ASN A 78 28.89 -12.32 -7.37
N TYR A 79 28.89 -13.63 -7.08
CA TYR A 79 29.18 -14.19 -5.75
C TYR A 79 30.48 -15.02 -5.71
N PHE A 80 31.36 -14.90 -6.71
CA PHE A 80 32.67 -15.56 -6.73
C PHE A 80 32.63 -17.08 -6.43
N GLY A 81 31.67 -17.81 -6.98
CA GLY A 81 31.52 -19.26 -6.79
C GLY A 81 30.87 -19.67 -5.46
N ARG A 82 30.28 -18.72 -4.70
CA ARG A 82 29.54 -18.98 -3.46
C ARG A 82 28.04 -19.08 -3.70
N ASP A 83 27.62 -20.25 -4.18
CA ASP A 83 26.19 -20.55 -4.44
C ASP A 83 25.33 -20.51 -3.17
N ASP A 84 25.94 -20.77 -2.00
CA ASP A 84 25.30 -20.65 -0.69
C ASP A 84 24.87 -19.21 -0.40
N LEU A 85 25.77 -18.25 -0.61
CA LEU A 85 25.46 -16.83 -0.46
C LEU A 85 24.50 -16.33 -1.53
N GLN A 86 24.66 -16.76 -2.78
CA GLN A 86 23.72 -16.38 -3.83
C GLN A 86 22.29 -16.79 -3.46
N LYS A 87 22.09 -18.01 -2.96
CA LYS A 87 20.79 -18.48 -2.46
C LYS A 87 20.31 -17.67 -1.27
N LEU A 88 21.18 -17.37 -0.31
CA LEU A 88 20.85 -16.56 0.88
C LEU A 88 20.36 -15.15 0.50
N PHE A 89 21.07 -14.48 -0.40
CA PHE A 89 20.72 -13.14 -0.88
C PHE A 89 19.42 -13.15 -1.69
N ARG A 90 19.24 -14.12 -2.59
CA ARG A 90 17.98 -14.25 -3.36
C ARG A 90 16.78 -14.53 -2.45
N ASN A 91 16.95 -15.37 -1.43
CA ASN A 91 15.90 -15.65 -0.45
C ASN A 91 15.52 -14.39 0.34
N TYR A 92 16.51 -13.67 0.87
CA TYR A 92 16.27 -12.42 1.61
C TYR A 92 15.63 -11.35 0.72
N ASN A 93 16.03 -11.23 -0.56
CA ASN A 93 15.37 -10.36 -1.55
C ASN A 93 13.87 -10.67 -1.70
N GLY A 94 13.54 -11.96 -1.78
CA GLY A 94 12.14 -12.41 -1.89
C GLY A 94 11.34 -12.11 -0.62
N VAL A 95 11.95 -12.20 0.56
CA VAL A 95 11.30 -11.86 1.82
C VAL A 95 11.03 -10.36 1.92
N SER A 96 12.00 -9.50 1.57
CA SER A 96 11.80 -8.05 1.64
C SER A 96 10.67 -7.56 0.74
N GLU A 97 10.50 -8.17 -0.44
CA GLU A 97 9.40 -7.84 -1.35
C GLU A 97 8.03 -8.09 -0.73
N ARG A 98 7.89 -9.13 0.10
CA ARG A 98 6.63 -9.43 0.78
C ARG A 98 6.24 -8.33 1.76
N PHE A 99 7.21 -7.61 2.34
CA PHE A 99 6.93 -6.49 3.24
C PHE A 99 6.27 -5.31 2.52
N LYS A 100 6.60 -5.06 1.25
CA LYS A 100 5.93 -4.01 0.44
C LYS A 100 4.42 -4.22 0.34
N SER A 101 3.95 -5.47 0.43
CA SER A 101 2.52 -5.79 0.38
C SER A 101 1.78 -5.54 1.69
N ARG A 102 2.46 -5.22 2.81
CA ARG A 102 1.83 -5.04 4.13
C ARG A 102 1.27 -3.63 4.30
N PHE A 103 1.99 -2.61 3.84
CA PHE A 103 1.54 -1.22 3.93
C PHE A 103 0.45 -0.93 2.89
N GLY A 104 -0.60 -0.21 3.27
CA GLY A 104 -1.74 0.13 2.40
C GLY A 104 -2.92 -0.86 2.41
N LYS A 105 -2.85 -1.95 3.19
CA LYS A 105 -3.99 -2.89 3.39
C LYS A 105 -4.95 -2.46 4.53
N GLY A 106 -4.73 -1.29 5.11
CA GLY A 106 -5.46 -0.80 6.28
C GLY A 106 -5.17 0.68 6.51
N ARG A 107 -5.01 1.09 7.77
CA ARG A 107 -4.65 2.47 8.11
C ARG A 107 -3.30 2.86 7.49
N THR A 108 -3.27 4.01 6.81
CA THR A 108 -2.05 4.58 6.21
C THR A 108 -1.62 5.79 7.02
N ASP A 109 -1.47 5.63 8.32
CA ASP A 109 -1.06 6.68 9.25
C ASP A 109 0.44 6.58 9.53
N LEU A 110 1.06 7.66 10.01
CA LEU A 110 2.49 7.71 10.34
C LEU A 110 2.90 6.59 11.32
N LEU A 111 2.07 6.33 12.34
CA LEU A 111 2.36 5.29 13.33
C LEU A 111 2.38 3.88 12.70
N GLU A 112 1.48 3.61 11.75
CA GLU A 112 1.47 2.32 11.06
C GLU A 112 2.62 2.23 10.05
N PHE A 113 2.97 3.33 9.38
CA PHE A 113 4.15 3.41 8.51
C PHE A 113 5.43 3.03 9.27
N GLU A 114 5.70 3.68 10.40
CA GLU A 114 6.86 3.40 11.25
C GLU A 114 6.83 1.98 11.80
N LYS A 115 5.68 1.52 12.29
CA LYS A 115 5.52 0.17 12.85
C LYS A 115 5.82 -0.90 11.81
N GLN A 116 5.29 -0.76 10.59
CA GLN A 116 5.51 -1.73 9.52
C GLN A 116 6.99 -1.74 9.09
N LEU A 117 7.66 -0.58 9.01
CA LEU A 117 9.10 -0.53 8.72
C LEU A 117 9.94 -1.13 9.86
N ASN A 118 9.64 -0.83 11.11
CA ASN A 118 10.34 -1.41 12.25
C ASN A 118 10.13 -2.93 12.37
N SER A 119 8.98 -3.44 11.92
CA SER A 119 8.71 -4.88 11.91
C SER A 119 9.72 -5.66 11.05
N LEU A 120 10.30 -5.03 10.02
CA LEU A 120 11.35 -5.64 9.19
C LEU A 120 12.63 -5.89 10.00
N LEU A 121 12.99 -4.99 10.92
CA LEU A 121 14.20 -5.10 11.75
C LEU A 121 14.08 -6.14 12.87
N VAL A 122 12.85 -6.52 13.23
CA VAL A 122 12.55 -7.54 14.25
C VAL A 122 12.23 -8.89 13.59
N ASP A 123 12.15 -8.95 12.27
CA ASP A 123 11.81 -10.18 11.55
C ASP A 123 12.91 -11.24 11.68
N ARG A 124 12.51 -12.49 11.86
CA ARG A 124 13.43 -13.61 12.01
C ARG A 124 14.31 -13.82 10.78
N ASN A 125 13.82 -13.52 9.58
CA ASN A 125 14.61 -13.65 8.35
C ASN A 125 15.68 -12.55 8.26
N PHE A 126 15.37 -11.34 8.73
CA PHE A 126 16.34 -10.27 8.85
C PHE A 126 17.44 -10.65 9.84
N GLU A 127 17.08 -11.10 11.03
CA GLU A 127 18.04 -11.56 12.06
C GLU A 127 18.93 -12.70 11.53
N PHE A 128 18.34 -13.67 10.86
CA PHE A 128 19.07 -14.79 10.25
C PHE A 128 20.07 -14.30 9.19
N PHE A 129 19.66 -13.38 8.32
CA PHE A 129 20.50 -12.86 7.25
C PHE A 129 21.72 -12.10 7.79
N ILE A 130 21.52 -11.26 8.81
CA ILE A 130 22.61 -10.49 9.40
C ILE A 130 23.46 -11.30 10.39
N ARG A 131 23.07 -12.52 10.75
CA ARG A 131 23.79 -13.36 11.73
C ARG A 131 25.25 -13.59 11.37
N VAL A 132 25.56 -13.61 10.07
CA VAL A 132 26.93 -13.76 9.52
C VAL A 132 27.83 -12.60 9.92
N LEU A 133 27.27 -11.43 10.21
CA LEU A 133 28.04 -10.25 10.62
C LEU A 133 28.53 -10.35 12.08
N PRO A 134 29.68 -9.74 12.41
CA PRO A 134 30.13 -9.53 13.79
C PRO A 134 29.08 -8.74 14.59
N ARG A 135 29.06 -8.94 15.92
CA ARG A 135 28.08 -8.28 16.80
C ARG A 135 28.07 -6.76 16.64
N ASP A 136 29.24 -6.14 16.58
CA ASP A 136 29.35 -4.67 16.52
C ASP A 136 28.83 -4.12 15.19
N GLU A 137 29.12 -4.82 14.08
CA GLU A 137 28.60 -4.51 12.74
C GLU A 137 27.08 -4.68 12.67
N ARG A 138 26.51 -5.71 13.31
CA ARG A 138 25.06 -5.89 13.40
C ARG A 138 24.40 -4.70 14.11
N VAL A 139 24.96 -4.26 15.23
CA VAL A 139 24.43 -3.11 15.99
C VAL A 139 24.56 -1.81 15.19
N ALA A 140 25.69 -1.60 14.51
CA ALA A 140 25.91 -0.44 13.65
C ALA A 140 24.92 -0.41 12.47
N LEU A 141 24.70 -1.56 11.83
CA LEU A 141 23.72 -1.73 10.76
C LEU A 141 22.31 -1.39 11.26
N VAL A 142 21.86 -2.00 12.36
CA VAL A 142 20.52 -1.76 12.91
C VAL A 142 20.31 -0.28 13.23
N ARG A 143 21.29 0.40 13.84
CA ARG A 143 21.22 1.86 14.10
C ARG A 143 21.12 2.68 12.83
N THR A 144 21.87 2.29 11.80
CA THR A 144 21.84 2.96 10.48
C THR A 144 20.47 2.78 9.82
N LEU A 145 19.93 1.56 9.82
CA LEU A 145 18.61 1.26 9.29
C LEU A 145 17.51 2.01 10.06
N GLN A 146 17.60 2.08 11.39
CA GLN A 146 16.68 2.88 12.21
C GLN A 146 16.73 4.38 11.86
N ARG A 147 17.92 4.93 11.56
CA ARG A 147 18.05 6.31 11.09
C ARG A 147 17.34 6.50 9.74
N VAL A 148 17.48 5.56 8.82
CA VAL A 148 16.76 5.60 7.52
C VAL A 148 15.25 5.57 7.75
N ILE A 149 14.74 4.68 8.62
CA ILE A 149 13.31 4.63 8.97
C ILE A 149 12.82 5.97 9.53
N LYS A 150 13.56 6.57 10.47
CA LYS A 150 13.21 7.89 11.04
C LYS A 150 13.21 9.00 10.00
N GLN A 151 14.15 8.98 9.06
CA GLN A 151 14.21 9.95 7.98
C GLN A 151 12.99 9.81 7.05
N SER A 152 12.64 8.59 6.67
CA SER A 152 11.45 8.33 5.86
C SER A 152 10.15 8.69 6.59
N ALA A 153 10.09 8.45 7.90
CA ALA A 153 8.95 8.86 8.73
C ALA A 153 8.81 10.38 8.79
N ALA A 154 9.91 11.12 8.89
CA ALA A 154 9.90 12.58 8.79
C ALA A 154 9.43 13.06 7.40
N GLN A 155 9.83 12.39 6.33
CA GLN A 155 9.35 12.68 4.97
C GLN A 155 7.84 12.39 4.81
N PHE A 156 7.36 11.32 5.43
CA PHE A 156 5.93 10.99 5.49
C PHE A 156 5.16 12.09 6.24
N ASN A 157 5.67 12.57 7.37
CA ASN A 157 5.01 13.63 8.12
C ASN A 157 4.97 14.93 7.32
N ALA A 158 6.08 15.30 6.68
CA ALA A 158 6.17 16.48 5.83
C ALA A 158 5.25 16.42 4.58
N SER A 159 4.92 15.22 4.08
CA SER A 159 3.97 15.05 2.97
C SER A 159 2.50 15.09 3.41
N GLN A 160 2.22 15.01 4.70
CA GLN A 160 0.86 15.11 5.27
C GLN A 160 0.52 16.53 5.72
N ASP A 161 1.49 17.38 6.01
CA ASP A 161 1.27 18.79 6.36
C ASP A 161 0.97 19.62 5.10
N PRO A 162 -0.25 20.14 4.92
CA PRO A 162 -0.58 21.05 3.83
C PRO A 162 -0.20 22.48 4.24
N ALA A 163 1.09 22.79 4.36
CA ALA A 163 1.64 24.15 4.28
C ALA A 163 3.15 24.15 4.47
N PRO A 164 3.91 24.33 3.37
CA PRO A 164 5.03 25.27 3.44
C PRO A 164 5.02 26.30 2.32
N ASP A 165 4.11 26.19 1.34
CA ASP A 165 4.09 27.07 0.17
C ASP A 165 3.19 28.31 0.33
N GLU A 166 2.22 28.33 1.26
CA GLU A 166 1.40 29.52 1.53
C GLU A 166 2.01 30.48 2.57
N LEU A 167 3.01 30.04 3.35
CA LEU A 167 3.76 30.90 4.29
C LEU A 167 5.08 31.42 3.71
N ALA A 168 5.53 30.89 2.55
CA ALA A 168 6.70 31.38 1.83
C ALA A 168 6.36 32.45 0.76
N ALA A 169 5.07 32.73 0.53
CA ALA A 169 4.62 33.68 -0.48
C ALA A 169 4.52 35.13 0.02
N ASP A 170 4.69 35.40 1.33
CA ASP A 170 4.61 36.76 1.88
C ASP A 170 5.66 36.98 2.98
N GLY A 171 6.90 37.28 2.57
CA GLY A 171 7.95 37.60 3.54
C GLY A 171 9.38 37.56 3.02
N ALA A 172 9.79 38.66 2.37
CA ALA A 172 11.18 39.10 2.14
C ALA A 172 11.98 38.40 1.04
N ALA A 173 11.98 39.06 -0.13
CA ALA A 173 13.07 39.02 -1.08
C ALA A 173 14.40 39.43 -0.42
N VAL A 174 15.39 38.53 -0.39
CA VAL A 174 16.80 38.86 -0.21
C VAL A 174 17.61 38.07 -1.26
N PRO A 175 18.35 38.74 -2.17
CA PRO A 175 19.05 38.11 -3.29
C PRO A 175 20.35 37.39 -2.86
N PRO A 176 20.86 36.44 -3.66
CA PRO A 176 21.98 35.58 -3.28
C PRO A 176 23.32 36.30 -3.42
N ALA A 177 24.19 36.16 -2.43
CA ALA A 177 25.61 36.52 -2.54
C ALA A 177 26.46 35.25 -2.62
N ALA A 178 27.33 35.24 -3.61
CA ALA A 178 28.21 34.17 -4.03
C ALA A 178 29.42 33.96 -3.10
N ASP A 179 29.98 32.75 -3.21
CA ASP A 179 31.39 32.36 -3.10
C ASP A 179 32.26 32.82 -1.91
N GLY A 180 32.77 31.81 -1.19
CA GLY A 180 34.21 31.72 -0.92
C GLY A 180 34.68 31.83 0.52
N ALA A 181 35.49 30.83 0.90
CA ALA A 181 36.48 30.81 1.99
C ALA A 181 36.04 30.43 3.42
N ALA A 182 36.26 29.15 3.74
CA ALA A 182 36.82 28.73 5.03
C ALA A 182 38.37 28.90 4.95
N PRO A 183 39.17 29.04 6.04
CA PRO A 183 39.21 28.04 7.12
C PRO A 183 39.54 28.50 8.57
N ALA A 184 39.21 27.59 9.51
CA ALA A 184 39.88 27.21 10.77
C ALA A 184 40.17 28.25 11.89
N THR A 185 39.68 27.96 13.11
CA THR A 185 40.53 27.72 14.30
C THR A 185 39.74 27.05 15.44
N LEU A 186 40.40 26.07 16.07
CA LEU A 186 40.00 25.28 17.22
C LEU A 186 40.13 26.08 18.54
N ARG A 187 39.16 25.95 19.47
CA ARG A 187 39.43 26.02 20.91
C ARG A 187 38.38 25.25 21.71
N GLY A 188 38.87 24.38 22.60
CA GLY A 188 38.11 23.46 23.45
C GLY A 188 37.45 24.11 24.69
N PRO A 189 36.93 23.26 25.62
CA PRO A 189 35.71 23.53 26.38
C PRO A 189 35.96 24.20 27.74
N ALA A 190 35.00 25.01 28.20
CA ALA A 190 35.00 25.60 29.54
C ALA A 190 34.05 24.84 30.48
N ALA A 191 34.57 24.55 31.66
CA ALA A 191 33.98 23.75 32.72
C ALA A 191 32.99 24.53 33.60
N VAL A 192 32.20 23.72 34.31
CA VAL A 192 31.25 23.96 35.40
C VAL A 192 31.80 24.86 36.52
N ALA A 193 30.94 25.72 37.09
CA ALA A 193 31.06 26.30 38.43
C ALA A 193 29.67 26.37 39.11
N GLU A 194 29.64 26.00 40.40
CA GLU A 194 28.54 25.69 41.34
C GLU A 194 27.78 26.96 41.84
N ASP A 195 26.43 26.96 41.96
CA ASP A 195 25.54 26.83 43.17
C ASP A 195 25.60 28.05 44.16
N PRO A 196 24.58 28.51 44.95
CA PRO A 196 23.42 27.78 45.54
C PRO A 196 22.06 28.52 45.85
N ASN A 197 20.96 27.74 45.89
CA ASN A 197 19.75 27.81 46.77
C ASN A 197 18.63 28.92 46.57
N PRO A 198 17.40 28.80 47.16
CA PRO A 198 16.21 28.21 46.51
C PRO A 198 14.86 28.98 46.67
N GLN A 199 13.80 28.44 46.04
CA GLN A 199 12.34 28.60 46.28
C GLN A 199 11.60 29.89 45.80
N PRO A 200 10.25 29.86 45.61
CA PRO A 200 9.31 28.73 45.68
C PRO A 200 8.36 28.57 44.46
N GLU A 201 7.66 27.45 44.46
CA GLU A 201 6.54 27.05 43.60
C GLU A 201 5.38 28.06 43.62
N ALA A 202 4.87 28.40 42.44
CA ALA A 202 3.55 29.02 42.26
C ALA A 202 2.85 28.40 41.05
N ASP A 203 1.79 27.66 41.33
CA ASP A 203 0.59 27.42 40.53
C ASP A 203 0.74 26.96 39.06
N LEU A 204 0.98 25.66 38.87
CA LEU A 204 0.58 24.91 37.67
C LEU A 204 -0.83 24.29 37.84
N ALA A 205 -1.76 25.02 38.45
CA ALA A 205 -3.18 24.68 38.48
C ALA A 205 -3.94 25.45 37.39
N SER A 206 -3.68 25.11 36.12
CA SER A 206 -4.57 25.46 35.00
C SER A 206 -4.42 24.41 33.90
N ALA A 207 -4.92 23.21 34.19
CA ALA A 207 -5.30 22.26 33.16
C ALA A 207 -6.59 22.74 32.49
N PRO A 208 -6.68 22.79 31.15
CA PRO A 208 -7.95 23.08 30.49
C PRO A 208 -8.94 21.94 30.77
N ALA A 209 -10.08 22.32 31.32
CA ALA A 209 -11.20 21.44 31.61
C ALA A 209 -11.69 20.73 30.34
N TYR A 210 -11.95 19.44 30.49
CA TYR A 210 -12.62 18.56 29.53
C TYR A 210 -13.98 19.18 29.13
N ALA A 211 -14.09 19.68 27.90
CA ALA A 211 -15.35 20.11 27.32
C ALA A 211 -16.12 18.87 26.85
N GLY A 212 -17.16 18.50 27.60
CA GLY A 212 -18.10 17.44 27.20
C GLY A 212 -18.83 17.76 25.89
N PRO A 213 -19.51 16.75 25.30
CA PRO A 213 -20.15 16.88 24.00
C PRO A 213 -21.28 17.92 24.05
N ARG A 214 -21.17 18.95 23.22
CA ARG A 214 -22.19 19.99 23.03
C ARG A 214 -23.48 19.34 22.49
N PRO A 215 -24.67 19.66 23.03
CA PRO A 215 -25.93 19.21 22.45
C PRO A 215 -26.16 19.91 21.10
N LEU A 216 -26.31 19.11 20.04
CA LEU A 216 -26.69 19.53 18.69
C LEU A 216 -28.20 19.79 18.64
N ASP A 217 -28.65 20.90 19.20
CA ASP A 217 -29.93 21.52 18.80
C ASP A 217 -29.64 22.52 17.67
N VAL A 218 -29.31 21.96 16.50
CA VAL A 218 -29.30 22.68 15.23
C VAL A 218 -30.32 21.98 14.34
N PRO A 219 -31.38 22.66 13.86
CA PRO A 219 -32.31 22.03 12.93
C PRO A 219 -31.48 21.55 11.74
N ALA A 220 -31.64 20.27 11.35
CA ALA A 220 -30.89 19.64 10.27
C ALA A 220 -31.07 20.42 8.96
N ARG A 221 -30.20 21.41 8.75
CA ARG A 221 -30.07 22.12 7.49
C ARG A 221 -29.46 21.10 6.54
N HIS A 222 -30.31 20.50 5.73
CA HIS A 222 -29.84 19.64 4.65
C HIS A 222 -29.09 20.57 3.70
N ASP A 223 -27.77 20.44 3.71
CA ASP A 223 -26.91 21.25 2.87
C ASP A 223 -27.10 20.83 1.41
N TRP A 224 -26.92 21.76 0.48
CA TRP A 224 -26.94 21.47 -0.95
C TRP A 224 -25.95 20.35 -1.35
N MET A 225 -24.91 20.17 -0.52
CA MET A 225 -23.95 19.09 -0.60
C MET A 225 -24.57 17.71 -0.34
N ASP A 226 -25.53 17.62 0.60
CA ASP A 226 -26.26 16.37 0.86
C ASP A 226 -27.13 16.00 -0.33
N TYR A 227 -27.82 16.97 -0.95
CA TYR A 227 -28.58 16.74 -2.17
C TYR A 227 -27.70 16.35 -3.36
N LEU A 228 -26.52 16.96 -3.50
CA LEU A 228 -25.53 16.56 -4.50
C LEU A 228 -25.08 15.12 -4.27
N SER A 229 -24.76 14.76 -3.02
CA SER A 229 -24.35 13.41 -2.66
C SER A 229 -25.45 12.38 -2.93
N LEU A 230 -26.70 12.73 -2.63
CA LEU A 230 -27.87 11.90 -2.89
C LEU A 230 -28.08 11.69 -4.40
N MET A 231 -27.98 12.75 -5.21
CA MET A 231 -28.08 12.67 -6.66
C MET A 231 -26.95 11.82 -7.27
N LEU A 232 -25.73 11.94 -6.72
CA LEU A 232 -24.59 11.15 -7.16
C LEU A 232 -24.75 9.67 -6.79
N LEU A 233 -25.30 9.39 -5.60
CA LEU A 233 -25.58 8.04 -5.13
C LEU A 233 -26.70 7.39 -5.95
N ILE A 234 -27.79 8.13 -6.23
CA ILE A 234 -28.87 7.67 -7.11
C ILE A 234 -28.34 7.43 -8.53
N GLY A 235 -27.53 8.36 -9.06
CA GLY A 235 -26.91 8.21 -10.38
C GLY A 235 -25.99 6.99 -10.46
N SER A 236 -25.16 6.76 -9.44
CA SER A 236 -24.29 5.59 -9.34
C SER A 236 -25.10 4.29 -9.25
N PHE A 237 -26.17 4.28 -8.45
CA PHE A 237 -27.06 3.14 -8.32
C PHE A 237 -27.79 2.81 -9.64
N LEU A 238 -28.30 3.82 -10.34
CA LEU A 238 -28.93 3.65 -11.66
C LEU A 238 -27.94 3.18 -12.73
N LEU A 239 -26.71 3.69 -12.70
CA LEU A 239 -25.63 3.24 -13.58
C LEU A 239 -25.30 1.76 -13.33
N LEU A 240 -25.18 1.36 -12.06
CA LEU A 240 -24.95 -0.02 -11.67
C LEU A 240 -26.10 -0.92 -12.12
N LEU A 241 -27.35 -0.47 -11.92
CA LEU A 241 -28.53 -1.20 -12.36
C LEU A 241 -28.56 -1.36 -13.88
N TYR A 242 -28.18 -0.31 -14.63
CA TYR A 242 -28.06 -0.35 -16.09
C TYR A 242 -26.96 -1.33 -16.54
N LEU A 243 -25.79 -1.31 -15.92
CA LEU A 243 -24.70 -2.24 -16.20
C LEU A 243 -25.14 -3.70 -15.99
N VAL A 244 -25.82 -3.98 -14.87
CA VAL A 244 -26.29 -5.32 -14.52
C VAL A 244 -27.42 -5.79 -15.44
N LEU A 245 -28.42 -4.95 -15.71
CA LEU A 245 -29.61 -5.35 -16.47
C LEU A 245 -29.42 -5.35 -17.98
N SER A 246 -28.48 -4.56 -18.51
CA SER A 246 -28.32 -4.39 -19.95
C SER A 246 -26.95 -4.79 -20.46
N VAL A 247 -25.87 -4.30 -19.84
CA VAL A 247 -24.51 -4.43 -20.39
C VAL A 247 -23.95 -5.84 -20.15
N VAL A 248 -24.11 -6.37 -18.93
CA VAL A 248 -23.68 -7.74 -18.59
C VAL A 248 -24.38 -8.78 -19.46
N PRO A 249 -25.73 -8.82 -19.58
CA PRO A 249 -26.39 -9.81 -20.43
C PRO A 249 -26.08 -9.60 -21.92
N ALA A 250 -25.91 -8.37 -22.39
CA ALA A 250 -25.51 -8.13 -23.78
C ALA A 250 -24.07 -8.59 -24.08
N LEU A 251 -23.15 -8.47 -23.11
CA LEU A 251 -21.79 -9.01 -23.22
C LEU A 251 -21.77 -10.53 -23.13
N GLN A 252 -22.58 -11.14 -22.26
CA GLN A 252 -22.76 -12.59 -22.21
C GLN A 252 -23.30 -13.13 -23.53
N GLN A 253 -24.36 -12.53 -24.07
CA GLN A 253 -24.91 -12.92 -25.38
C GLN A 253 -23.89 -12.77 -26.52
N ARG A 254 -23.01 -11.77 -26.46
CA ARG A 254 -21.94 -11.60 -27.46
C ARG A 254 -20.80 -12.60 -27.26
N LEU A 255 -20.44 -12.92 -26.02
CA LEU A 255 -19.46 -13.96 -25.71
C LEU A 255 -19.97 -15.35 -26.11
N ASP A 256 -21.23 -15.66 -25.81
CA ASP A 256 -21.90 -16.91 -26.20
C ASP A 256 -22.09 -16.99 -27.73
N ALA A 257 -22.25 -15.86 -28.42
CA ALA A 257 -22.26 -15.83 -29.89
C ALA A 257 -20.86 -15.96 -30.52
N LEU A 258 -19.80 -15.61 -29.78
CA LEU A 258 -18.40 -15.69 -30.23
C LEU A 258 -17.70 -17.00 -29.80
N LEU A 259 -18.28 -17.75 -28.85
CA LEU A 259 -17.96 -19.15 -28.58
C LEU A 259 -19.04 -20.05 -29.20
N PRO A 260 -18.88 -20.53 -30.44
CA PRO A 260 -19.63 -21.69 -30.91
C PRO A 260 -19.43 -22.88 -29.95
N PRO A 261 -20.39 -23.82 -29.84
CA PRO A 261 -20.27 -25.03 -29.04
C PRO A 261 -19.26 -26.00 -29.69
N ALA A 262 -17.98 -25.62 -29.69
CA ALA A 262 -16.88 -26.34 -30.30
C ALA A 262 -15.85 -26.83 -29.27
N TYR A 263 -16.18 -26.76 -27.97
CA TYR A 263 -15.39 -27.33 -26.86
C TYR A 263 -16.23 -28.25 -25.97
N ALA A 264 -17.27 -28.87 -26.54
CA ALA A 264 -18.05 -29.92 -25.89
C ALA A 264 -18.03 -31.25 -26.65
N ASP A 265 -17.11 -31.41 -27.61
CA ASP A 265 -16.74 -32.72 -28.18
C ASP A 265 -15.29 -33.02 -27.78
N SER A 266 -15.12 -33.50 -26.55
CA SER A 266 -14.11 -34.51 -26.26
C SER A 266 -14.90 -35.79 -26.04
N ASP A 267 -14.78 -36.71 -27.01
CA ASP A 267 -15.35 -38.04 -26.99
C ASP A 267 -15.17 -38.72 -25.64
N ASP A 268 -16.28 -38.91 -24.92
CA ASP A 268 -16.60 -40.07 -24.12
C ASP A 268 -18.13 -40.05 -23.93
N GLU A 269 -18.84 -40.42 -24.99
CA GLU A 269 -20.14 -41.07 -24.81
C GLU A 269 -19.91 -42.33 -23.96
N PRO A 270 -20.70 -42.49 -22.90
CA PRO A 270 -21.54 -43.69 -22.90
C PRO A 270 -23.01 -43.30 -23.12
N GLU A 271 -23.64 -44.16 -23.90
CA GLU A 271 -25.02 -44.16 -24.40
C GLU A 271 -26.13 -43.61 -23.49
N PRO A 272 -27.26 -43.18 -24.08
CA PRO A 272 -28.32 -42.44 -23.42
C PRO A 272 -29.27 -43.34 -22.63
N GLU A 273 -29.40 -43.10 -21.32
CA GLU A 273 -30.56 -43.60 -20.57
C GLU A 273 -31.77 -42.65 -20.67
N PRO A 274 -33.00 -43.19 -20.82
CA PRO A 274 -34.15 -42.43 -21.29
C PRO A 274 -34.73 -41.48 -20.24
N ARG A 275 -34.91 -40.23 -20.67
CA ARG A 275 -35.72 -39.20 -20.01
C ARG A 275 -37.07 -39.76 -19.54
N ARG A 276 -37.28 -39.82 -18.22
CA ARG A 276 -38.63 -39.84 -17.64
C ARG A 276 -39.08 -38.41 -17.31
N PRO A 277 -40.25 -37.97 -17.78
CA PRO A 277 -40.76 -36.62 -17.52
C PRO A 277 -41.13 -36.47 -16.04
N ARG A 278 -40.58 -35.43 -15.39
CA ARG A 278 -40.90 -35.04 -14.02
C ARG A 278 -42.34 -34.50 -13.96
N ARG A 279 -43.29 -35.42 -13.75
CA ARG A 279 -44.70 -35.11 -13.45
C ARG A 279 -44.82 -34.77 -11.96
N THR A 280 -45.31 -33.57 -11.69
CA THR A 280 -45.97 -33.16 -10.44
C THR A 280 -47.06 -34.16 -10.04
N ALA A 281 -46.97 -34.75 -8.84
CA ALA A 281 -48.11 -35.25 -8.07
C ALA A 281 -47.68 -35.84 -6.71
N SER A 282 -48.06 -35.16 -5.64
CA SER A 282 -48.78 -35.70 -4.47
C SER A 282 -48.66 -37.20 -4.11
N ARG A 283 -48.33 -37.42 -2.82
CA ARG A 283 -48.99 -38.34 -1.85
C ARG A 283 -48.56 -39.83 -1.83
N ALA A 284 -48.37 -40.29 -0.58
CA ALA A 284 -48.43 -41.65 -0.04
C ALA A 284 -47.18 -42.56 -0.11
N LEU A 285 -46.51 -42.71 1.05
CA LEU A 285 -46.06 -44.01 1.59
C LEU A 285 -47.32 -44.91 1.80
N PRO A 286 -47.29 -46.27 1.76
CA PRO A 286 -46.34 -47.13 2.48
C PRO A 286 -46.07 -48.57 1.93
N GLU A 287 -45.30 -49.33 2.72
CA GLU A 287 -45.31 -50.80 2.96
C GLU A 287 -44.50 -51.81 2.11
N ASP A 288 -43.62 -52.52 2.86
CA ASP A 288 -43.41 -53.98 2.93
C ASP A 288 -43.52 -54.84 1.65
N ARG A 289 -42.40 -55.50 1.28
CA ARG A 289 -42.31 -56.99 1.30
C ARG A 289 -40.90 -57.51 1.00
N TYR A 290 -40.51 -58.57 1.72
CA TYR A 290 -39.37 -59.46 1.52
C TYR A 290 -39.54 -60.38 0.30
N GLU A 291 -38.42 -60.84 -0.26
CA GLU A 291 -38.09 -62.19 -0.79
C GLU A 291 -36.74 -62.05 -1.53
N GLU A 292 -35.61 -62.55 -1.02
CA GLU A 292 -35.12 -63.95 -1.02
C GLU A 292 -35.01 -64.60 -2.42
N GLU A 293 -34.01 -65.47 -2.53
CA GLU A 293 -33.62 -66.34 -3.65
C GLU A 293 -32.65 -65.72 -4.67
N GLU A 294 -31.34 -65.95 -4.59
CA GLU A 294 -30.59 -67.22 -4.68
C GLU A 294 -30.66 -67.81 -6.10
N GLU A 295 -29.52 -67.80 -6.80
CA GLU A 295 -28.94 -68.97 -7.49
C GLU A 295 -27.99 -68.59 -8.65
N SER A 296 -26.81 -69.22 -8.56
CA SER A 296 -25.81 -69.56 -9.59
C SER A 296 -24.76 -68.54 -10.01
#